data_AF-A0A174QX04-F1
#
_entry.id   AF-A0A174QX04-F1
#
_cell.length_a   1.000
_cell.length_b   1.000
_cell.length_c   1.000
_cell.angle_alpha   90.00
_cell.angle_beta   90.00
_cell.angle_gamma   90.00
#
_symmetry.space_group_name_H-M   'P 1'
#
loop_
_entity.id
_entity.type
_entity.pdbx_description
1 polymer ?
#
loop_
_entity_poly.entity_id
_entity_poly.type
_entity_poly.pdbx_seq_one_letter_code
_entity_poly.pdbx_strand_id
1 'polypeptide(L)' 'MNSYERLLKIMQHQGKKGNNTGLQMARVVQDQVLCNELKLDPEDYYIADGLVLNDGDMVLVYQISDDKYIIICKVVNT' A
#
# COMPACT_ATOMS: atom_id res chain seq x y z
N MET A 1 -7.05 0.16 -28.21
CA MET A 1 -6.78 1.00 -27.03
C MET A 1 -7.51 2.32 -27.22
N ASN A 2 -8.48 2.64 -26.36
CA ASN A 2 -9.32 3.84 -26.48
C ASN A 2 -8.60 5.07 -25.87
N SER A 3 -8.95 6.28 -26.30
CA SER A 3 -8.41 7.55 -25.80
C SER A 3 -8.58 7.69 -24.28
N TYR A 4 -9.64 7.13 -23.71
CA TYR A 4 -9.90 7.11 -22.27
C TYR A 4 -8.88 6.26 -21.49
N GLU A 5 -8.58 5.05 -21.96
CA GLU A 5 -7.57 4.18 -21.35
C GLU A 5 -6.18 4.82 -21.39
N ARG A 6 -5.87 5.54 -22.48
CA ARG A 6 -4.60 6.26 -22.61
C ARG A 6 -4.50 7.40 -21.58
N LEU A 7 -5.59 8.12 -21.33
CA LEU A 7 -5.63 9.19 -20.34
C LEU A 7 -5.45 8.66 -18.92
N LEU A 8 -6.14 7.56 -18.57
CA LEU A 8 -5.98 6.89 -17.28
C LEU A 8 -4.53 6.45 -17.04
N LYS A 9 -3.87 5.86 -18.05
CA LYS A 9 -2.46 5.47 -17.95
C LYS A 9 -1.54 6.65 -17.73
N ILE A 10 -1.77 7.78 -18.40
CA ILE A 10 -0.97 9.00 -18.23
C ILE A 10 -1.15 9.56 -16.81
N MET A 11 -2.39 9.59 -16.31
CA MET A 11 -2.70 10.04 -14.94
C MET A 11 -1.99 9.17 -13.89
N GLN A 12 -2.09 7.84 -14.01
CA GLN A 12 -1.36 6.90 -13.15
C GLN A 12 0.14 7.14 -13.21
N HIS A 13 0.71 7.26 -14.42
CA HIS A 13 2.16 7.42 -14.59
C HIS A 13 2.70 8.74 -14.02
N GLN A 14 1.92 9.82 -14.07
CA GLN A 14 2.31 11.11 -13.49
C GLN A 14 2.19 11.11 -11.97
N GLY A 15 1.21 10.40 -11.40
CA GLY A 15 1.12 10.18 -9.94
C GLY A 15 2.33 9.43 -9.37
N LYS A 16 2.91 8.50 -10.13
CA LYS A 16 4.09 7.72 -9.69
C LYS A 16 5.37 8.51 -9.48
N LYS A 17 5.50 9.73 -10.04
CA LYS A 17 6.75 10.52 -9.94
C LYS A 17 7.11 10.90 -8.49
N GLY A 18 6.21 10.70 -7.53
CA GLY A 18 6.45 10.84 -6.09
C GLY A 18 6.18 9.57 -5.26
N ASN A 19 5.94 8.40 -5.88
CA ASN A 19 5.73 7.17 -5.11
C ASN A 19 7.05 6.69 -4.51
N ASN A 20 7.11 6.60 -3.19
CA ASN A 20 8.20 5.96 -2.47
C ASN A 20 8.26 4.47 -2.88
N THR A 21 9.18 4.12 -3.77
CA THR A 21 9.46 2.73 -4.19
C THR A 21 10.22 1.90 -3.14
N GLY A 22 10.33 2.44 -1.92
CA GLY A 22 10.99 1.81 -0.78
C GLY A 22 10.02 1.24 0.24
N LEU A 23 10.58 0.76 1.34
CA LEU A 23 9.83 0.35 2.52
C LEU A 23 9.19 1.58 3.18
N GLN A 24 7.91 1.46 3.53
CA GLN A 24 7.12 2.53 4.14
C GLN A 24 6.48 2.05 5.44
N MET A 25 6.43 2.93 6.43
CA MET A 25 5.65 2.69 7.64
C MET A 25 4.18 2.97 7.37
N ALA A 26 3.31 2.08 7.83
CA ALA A 26 1.86 2.23 7.74
C ALA A 26 1.20 1.83 9.07
N ARG A 27 -0.08 2.16 9.20
CA ARG A 27 -0.88 1.83 10.38
C ARG A 27 -2.15 1.11 9.97
N VAL A 28 -2.51 0.07 10.71
CA VAL A 28 -3.80 -0.60 10.56
C VAL A 28 -4.87 0.24 11.26
N VAL A 29 -5.92 0.61 10.52
CA VAL A 29 -7.07 1.39 11.01
C VAL A 29 -8.34 0.77 10.44
N GLN A 30 -9.24 0.29 11.29
CA GLN A 30 -10.54 -0.28 10.90
C GLN A 30 -10.42 -1.32 9.77
N ASP A 31 -9.55 -2.32 9.95
CA ASP A 31 -9.25 -3.39 8.98
C ASP A 31 -8.63 -2.94 7.64
N GLN A 32 -8.30 -1.64 7.50
CA GLN A 32 -7.57 -1.08 6.37
C GLN A 32 -6.14 -0.73 6.76
N VAL A 33 -5.27 -0.60 5.77
CA VAL A 33 -3.88 -0.18 5.99
C VAL A 33 -3.67 1.21 5.45
N LEU A 34 -3.40 2.15 6.35
CA LEU A 34 -3.13 3.53 6.04
C LEU A 34 -1.61 3.72 5.84
N CYS A 35 -1.20 3.82 4.58
CA CYS A 35 0.18 4.08 4.17
C CYS A 35 0.30 5.56 3.78
N ASN A 36 0.86 6.39 4.67
CA ASN A 36 0.79 7.85 4.58
C ASN A 36 -0.66 8.36 4.52
N GLU A 37 -1.07 8.98 3.41
CA GLU A 37 -2.45 9.43 3.16
C GLU A 37 -3.27 8.44 2.31
N LEU A 38 -2.64 7.33 1.87
CA LEU A 38 -3.28 6.32 1.04
C LEU A 38 -3.90 5.24 1.92
N LYS A 39 -5.21 5.04 1.74
CA LYS A 39 -5.92 3.89 2.31
C LYS A 39 -5.81 2.72 1.35
N LEU A 40 -5.28 1.61 1.83
CA LEU A 40 -5.20 0.36 1.10
C LEU A 40 -6.31 -0.56 1.58
N ASP A 41 -7.17 -0.96 0.64
CA ASP A 41 -8.19 -1.96 0.87
C ASP A 41 -7.56 -3.38 0.91
N PRO A 42 -8.22 -4.38 1.50
CA PRO A 42 -7.68 -5.75 1.57
C PRO A 42 -7.31 -6.36 0.21
N GLU A 43 -7.91 -5.86 -0.88
CA GLU A 43 -7.58 -6.27 -2.24
C GLU A 43 -6.27 -5.65 -2.75
N ASP A 44 -5.82 -4.52 -2.19
CA ASP A 44 -4.64 -3.77 -2.66
C ASP A 44 -3.33 -4.31 -2.10
N TYR A 45 -3.37 -5.27 -1.16
CA TYR A 45 -2.15 -5.78 -0.54
C TYR A 45 -2.17 -7.27 -0.26
N TYR A 46 -0.97 -7.85 -0.22
CA TYR A 46 -0.73 -9.16 0.34
C TYR A 46 -0.23 -9.04 1.77
N ILE A 47 -0.57 -10.03 2.60
CA ILE A 47 -0.05 -10.16 3.96
C ILE A 47 0.94 -11.32 3.98
N ALA A 48 2.12 -11.12 4.59
CA ALA A 48 3.06 -12.21 4.81
C ALA A 48 2.41 -13.36 5.61
N ASP A 49 2.71 -14.60 5.22
CA ASP A 49 2.10 -15.78 5.85
C ASP A 49 2.35 -15.80 7.37
N GLY A 50 1.34 -16.20 8.14
CA GLY A 50 1.35 -16.19 9.60
C GLY A 50 1.24 -14.81 10.27
N LEU A 51 1.12 -13.73 9.51
CA LEU A 51 0.92 -12.39 10.06
C LEU A 51 -0.58 -12.07 10.22
N VAL A 52 -1.02 -11.82 11.45
CA VAL A 52 -2.39 -11.39 11.76
C VAL A 52 -2.38 -9.92 12.11
N LEU A 53 -3.15 -9.08 11.43
CA LEU A 53 -3.23 -7.64 11.67
C LEU A 53 -4.42 -7.30 12.58
N ASN A 54 -4.22 -6.38 13.52
CA ASN A 54 -5.25 -5.84 14.38
C ASN A 54 -5.26 -4.31 14.27
N ASP A 55 -6.42 -3.71 14.57
CA ASP A 55 -6.56 -2.27 14.63
C ASP A 55 -5.52 -1.62 15.54
N GLY A 56 -4.86 -0.58 15.04
CA GLY A 56 -3.80 0.13 15.74
C GLY A 56 -2.38 -0.40 15.53
N ASP A 57 -2.19 -1.58 14.91
CA ASP A 57 -0.85 -2.10 14.61
C ASP A 57 -0.07 -1.15 13.68
N MET A 58 1.22 -0.99 13.96
CA MET A 58 2.16 -0.37 13.03
C MET A 58 2.81 -1.47 12.18
N VAL A 59 2.88 -1.27 10.87
CA VAL A 59 3.37 -2.28 9.93
C VAL A 59 4.35 -1.68 8.92
N LEU A 60 5.17 -2.55 8.35
CA LEU A 60 6.08 -2.21 7.25
C LEU A 60 5.50 -2.70 5.93
N VAL A 61 5.35 -1.77 4.98
CA VAL A 61 4.72 -1.99 3.68
C VAL A 61 5.74 -1.76 2.57
N TYR A 62 5.68 -2.59 1.53
CA TYR A 62 6.46 -2.44 0.31
C TYR A 62 5.54 -2.41 -0.91
N GLN A 63 5.76 -1.45 -1.81
CA GLN A 63 5.01 -1.37 -3.07
C GLN A 63 5.64 -2.29 -4.12
N ILE A 64 4.87 -3.24 -4.64
CA ILE A 64 5.34 -4.17 -5.70
C ILE A 64 4.85 -3.78 -7.10
N SER A 65 3.71 -3.08 -7.20
CA SER A 65 3.19 -2.48 -8.42
C SER A 65 2.40 -1.22 -8.08
N ASP A 66 1.84 -0.57 -9.09
CA ASP A 66 1.07 0.68 -8.92
C ASP A 66 -0.14 0.53 -8.00
N ASP A 67 -0.70 -0.67 -7.97
CA ASP A 67 -1.95 -1.07 -7.36
C ASP A 67 -1.79 -2.20 -6.35
N LYS A 68 -0.56 -2.70 -6.13
CA LYS A 68 -0.29 -3.78 -5.18
C LYS A 68 0.84 -3.48 -4.23
N TYR A 69 0.60 -3.83 -2.97
CA TYR A 69 1.52 -3.72 -1.87
C TYR A 69 1.71 -5.06 -1.16
N ILE A 70 2.76 -5.18 -0.35
CA ILE A 70 3.00 -6.32 0.53
C ILE A 70 3.26 -5.79 1.93
N ILE A 71 2.57 -6.37 2.91
CA ILE A 71 2.80 -6.13 4.34
C ILE A 71 3.76 -7.21 4.83
N ILE A 72 4.94 -6.77 5.29
CA ILE A 72 6.06 -7.66 5.59
C ILE A 72 6.08 -8.07 7.06
N CYS A 73 5.87 -7.12 7.97
CA CYS A 73 5.92 -7.36 9.41
C CYS A 73 5.20 -6.27 10.20
N LYS A 74 4.91 -6.57 11.48
CA LYS A 74 4.56 -5.56 12.49
C LYS A 74 5.82 -4.92 13.03
N VAL A 75 5.73 -3.63 13.32
CA VAL A 75 6.79 -2.86 13.96
C VAL A 75 6.34 -2.52 15.37
N VAL A 76 7.11 -2.94 16.36
CA VAL A 76 6.85 -2.69 17.78
C VAL A 76 7.92 -1.78 18.33
N ASN A 77 7.54 -0.85 19.21
CA ASN A 77 8.49 -0.04 19.96
C ASN A 77 8.76 -0.72 21.31
N THR A 78 10.04 -0.92 21.65
CA THR A 78 10.50 -1.47 22.93
C THR A 78 10.76 -0.40 23.96
#